data_AF-A0A965ITM9-F1
#
_entry.id   AF-A0A965ITM9-F1
#
_cell.length_a   1.000
_cell.length_b   1.000
_cell.length_c   1.000
_cell.angle_alpha   90.00
_cell.angle_beta   90.00
_cell.angle_gamma   90.00
#
_symmetry.space_group_name_H-M   'P 1'
#
loop_
_entity.id
_entity.type
_entity.pdbx_description
1 polymer ?
#
loop_
_entity_poly.entity_id
_entity_poly.type
_entity_poly.pdbx_seq_one_letter_code
_entity_poly.pdbx_strand_id
1 'polypeptide(L)'
;MPRLTIAHMNELAAELVVRDSAFTAIVETAELCPFGRVKPDTTHFESLVRAVISQQISTAAARTIRGRLTDAAGGELTPAALASFSAEDMQACGLYKAKVRSLSELAAAAHSGEIDFVRIAREPDDVIVKQLTN
;
A
#
# COMPACT_ATOMS: atom_id res chain seq x y z
N MET A 1 14.34 -7.63 -2.10
CA MET A 1 14.93 -6.85 -3.21
C MET A 1 16.15 -6.10 -2.70
N PRO A 2 17.27 -6.08 -3.45
CA PRO A 2 18.39 -5.20 -3.13
C PRO A 2 17.93 -3.74 -3.19
N ARG A 3 18.42 -2.89 -2.27
CA ARG A 3 18.09 -1.46 -2.29
C ARG A 3 18.74 -0.81 -3.52
N LEU A 4 17.99 0.03 -4.22
CA LEU A 4 18.55 0.80 -5.33
C LEU A 4 19.58 1.80 -4.77
N THR A 5 20.70 1.94 -5.47
CA THR A 5 21.74 2.92 -5.13
C THR A 5 21.43 4.26 -5.79
N ILE A 6 22.10 5.33 -5.37
CA ILE A 6 22.01 6.63 -6.05
C ILE A 6 22.48 6.51 -7.50
N ALA A 7 23.54 5.73 -7.74
CA ALA A 7 24.06 5.47 -9.09
C ALA A 7 22.99 4.81 -9.99
N HIS A 8 22.35 3.73 -9.52
CA HIS A 8 21.27 3.08 -10.28
C HIS A 8 20.12 4.06 -10.59
N MET A 9 19.74 4.93 -9.65
CA MET A 9 18.67 5.91 -9.87
C MET A 9 19.04 6.98 -10.91
N ASN A 10 20.30 7.45 -10.91
CA ASN A 10 20.79 8.39 -11.92
C ASN A 10 20.82 7.75 -13.31
N GLU A 11 21.24 6.49 -13.41
CA GLU A 11 21.19 5.73 -14.67
C GLU A 11 19.77 5.61 -15.20
N LEU A 12 18.81 5.21 -14.36
CA LEU A 12 17.39 5.14 -14.72
C LEU A 12 16.81 6.50 -15.13
N ALA A 13 17.19 7.59 -14.44
CA ALA A 13 16.74 8.94 -14.78
C ALA A 13 17.30 9.39 -16.15
N ALA A 14 18.56 9.07 -16.45
CA ALA A 14 19.16 9.33 -17.76
C ALA A 14 18.48 8.49 -18.85
N GLU A 15 18.13 7.22 -18.58
CA GLU A 15 17.37 6.38 -19.51
C GLU A 15 16.00 6.97 -19.85
N LEU A 16 15.31 7.63 -18.89
CA LEU A 16 14.05 8.30 -19.17
C LEU A 16 14.22 9.42 -20.20
N VAL A 17 15.28 10.23 -20.08
CA VAL A 17 15.59 11.32 -21.04
C VAL A 17 15.93 10.77 -22.43
N VAL A 18 16.64 9.64 -22.48
CA VAL A 18 16.94 8.95 -23.75
C VAL A 18 15.67 8.43 -24.42
N ARG A 19 14.70 7.92 -23.65
CA ARG A 19 13.42 7.41 -24.16
C ARG A 19 12.47 8.52 -24.56
N ASP A 20 12.43 9.62 -23.80
CA ASP A 20 11.59 10.77 -24.05
C ASP A 20 12.23 12.04 -23.46
N SER A 21 12.61 12.97 -24.35
CA SER A 21 13.28 14.21 -23.98
C SER A 21 12.37 15.18 -23.22
N ALA A 22 11.05 14.94 -23.17
CA ALA A 22 10.14 15.69 -22.30
C ALA A 22 10.51 15.56 -20.81
N PHE A 23 11.22 14.50 -20.42
CA PHE A 23 11.68 14.31 -19.04
C PHE A 23 12.96 15.08 -18.66
N THR A 24 13.67 15.72 -19.61
CA THR A 24 14.93 16.44 -19.31
C THR A 24 14.77 17.45 -18.17
N ALA A 25 13.77 18.33 -18.28
CA ALA A 25 13.57 19.39 -17.30
C ALA A 25 13.32 18.86 -15.90
N ILE A 26 12.54 17.78 -15.74
CA ILE A 26 12.26 17.21 -14.42
C ILE A 26 13.46 16.45 -13.85
N VAL A 27 14.23 15.76 -14.70
CA VAL A 27 15.44 15.03 -14.27
C VAL A 27 16.53 15.98 -13.79
N GLU A 28 16.67 17.15 -14.41
CA GLU A 28 17.67 18.16 -14.01
C GLU A 28 17.27 18.95 -12.76
N THR A 29 15.97 19.13 -12.50
CA THR A 29 15.48 20.05 -11.45
C THR A 29 14.95 19.35 -10.20
N ALA A 30 14.45 18.11 -10.32
CA ALA A 30 13.90 17.39 -9.20
C ALA A 30 14.97 16.57 -8.45
N GLU A 31 14.77 16.43 -7.15
CA GLU A 31 15.53 15.45 -6.37
C GLU A 31 15.18 14.03 -6.79
N LEU A 32 16.14 13.11 -6.68
CA LEU A 32 15.91 11.69 -6.97
C LEU A 32 14.79 11.12 -6.11
N CYS A 33 13.90 10.35 -6.73
CA CYS A 33 12.85 9.64 -6.03
C CYS A 33 13.40 8.68 -4.95
N PRO A 34 12.80 8.61 -3.75
CA PRO A 34 13.26 7.71 -2.69
C PRO A 34 12.80 6.25 -2.84
N PHE A 35 11.94 5.93 -3.82
CA PHE A 35 11.44 4.57 -4.04
C PHE A 35 12.59 3.57 -4.27
N GLY A 36 12.49 2.40 -3.65
CA GLY A 36 13.53 1.36 -3.70
C GLY A 36 14.81 1.68 -2.90
N ARG A 37 15.00 2.92 -2.43
CA ARG A 37 16.16 3.32 -1.61
C ARG A 37 15.88 3.25 -0.11
N VAL A 38 14.66 3.63 0.28
CA VAL A 38 14.21 3.64 1.68
C VAL A 38 13.27 2.46 1.92
N LYS A 39 13.46 1.75 3.04
CA LYS A 39 12.50 0.72 3.46
C LYS A 39 11.22 1.43 3.93
N PRO A 40 10.04 1.09 3.38
CA PRO A 40 8.79 1.59 3.92
C PRO A 40 8.65 1.27 5.40
N ASP A 41 8.02 2.19 6.13
CA ASP A 41 7.68 2.08 7.55
C ASP A 41 6.44 1.21 7.81
N THR A 42 5.74 0.81 6.75
CA THR A 42 4.49 0.05 6.80
C THR A 42 4.66 -1.36 6.26
N THR A 43 3.82 -2.28 6.76
CA THR A 43 3.77 -3.66 6.26
C THR A 43 3.05 -3.74 4.90
N HIS A 44 3.17 -4.87 4.20
CA HIS A 44 2.41 -5.10 2.97
C HIS A 44 0.89 -5.11 3.22
N PHE A 45 0.45 -5.74 4.31
CA PHE A 45 -0.95 -5.73 4.72
C PHE A 45 -1.45 -4.30 4.97
N GLU A 46 -0.72 -3.52 5.78
CA GLU A 46 -1.09 -2.14 6.06
C GLU A 46 -1.12 -1.28 4.79
N SER A 47 -0.17 -1.51 3.87
CA SER A 47 -0.15 -0.82 2.58
C SER A 47 -1.41 -1.08 1.75
N LEU A 48 -1.90 -2.32 1.73
CA LEU A 48 -3.16 -2.67 1.05
C LEU A 48 -4.37 -2.09 1.75
N VAL A 49 -4.43 -2.14 3.08
CA VAL A 49 -5.50 -1.49 3.86
C VAL A 49 -5.55 0.01 3.55
N ARG A 50 -4.39 0.69 3.55
CA ARG A 50 -4.28 2.11 3.17
C ARG A 50 -4.74 2.38 1.74
N ALA A 51 -4.39 1.51 0.80
CA ALA A 51 -4.82 1.62 -0.59
C ALA A 51 -6.36 1.54 -0.70
N VAL A 52 -6.99 0.53 -0.08
CA VAL A 52 -8.45 0.37 -0.05
C VAL A 52 -9.12 1.59 0.60
N ILE A 53 -8.63 2.06 1.75
CA ILE A 53 -9.18 3.24 2.43
C ILE A 53 -9.11 4.49 1.53
N SER A 54 -8.04 4.67 0.75
CA SER A 54 -7.80 5.88 -0.03
C SER A 54 -8.60 5.96 -1.33
N GLN A 55 -9.22 4.86 -1.77
CA GLN A 55 -9.98 4.83 -3.02
C GLN A 55 -11.10 5.88 -3.02
N GLN A 56 -11.19 6.64 -4.12
CA GLN A 56 -12.28 7.58 -4.41
C GLN A 56 -12.53 8.68 -3.36
N ILE A 57 -11.52 9.02 -2.53
CA ILE A 57 -11.62 10.10 -1.53
C ILE A 57 -10.35 10.93 -1.48
N SER A 58 -10.40 12.09 -0.80
CA SER A 58 -9.22 12.93 -0.59
C SER A 58 -8.22 12.27 0.36
N THR A 59 -6.95 12.66 0.24
CA THR A 59 -5.87 12.22 1.14
C THR A 59 -6.16 12.59 2.61
N ALA A 60 -6.79 13.75 2.84
CA ALA A 60 -7.21 14.20 4.16
C ALA A 60 -8.30 13.29 4.75
N ALA A 61 -9.33 12.95 3.97
CA ALA A 61 -10.39 12.04 4.41
C ALA A 61 -9.83 10.64 4.70
N ALA A 62 -8.97 10.12 3.81
CA ALA A 62 -8.32 8.82 4.00
C ALA A 62 -7.46 8.79 5.28
N ARG A 63 -6.72 9.86 5.56
CA ARG A 63 -5.94 9.99 6.81
C ARG A 63 -6.84 9.96 8.04
N THR A 64 -7.97 10.68 8.03
CA THR A 64 -8.92 10.71 9.15
C THR A 64 -9.54 9.34 9.41
N ILE A 65 -10.03 8.67 8.36
CA ILE A 65 -10.63 7.33 8.48
C ILE A 65 -9.61 6.32 8.99
N ARG A 66 -8.39 6.34 8.43
CA ARG A 66 -7.30 5.46 8.87
C ARG A 66 -6.94 5.69 10.34
N GLY A 67 -6.83 6.96 10.77
CA GLY A 67 -6.55 7.29 12.17
C GLY A 67 -7.56 6.66 13.11
N ARG A 68 -8.86 6.85 12.85
CA ARG A 68 -9.94 6.25 13.65
C ARG A 68 -9.87 4.72 13.68
N LEU A 69 -9.60 4.10 12.53
CA LEU A 69 -9.50 2.64 12.43
C LEU A 69 -8.29 2.11 13.23
N THR A 70 -7.14 2.81 13.15
CA THR A 70 -5.93 2.47 13.91
C THR A 70 -6.15 2.65 15.41
N ASP A 71 -6.81 3.74 15.83
CA ASP A 71 -7.14 3.99 17.24
C ASP A 71 -8.08 2.91 17.79
N ALA A 72 -9.12 2.55 17.03
CA ALA A 72 -10.03 1.45 17.37
C ALA A 72 -9.30 0.10 17.48
N ALA A 73 -8.20 -0.09 16.74
CA ALA A 73 -7.40 -1.30 16.73
C ALA A 73 -6.33 -1.34 17.85
N GLY A 74 -6.28 -0.32 18.71
CA GLY A 74 -5.29 -0.23 19.79
C GLY A 74 -3.91 0.25 19.33
N GLY A 75 -3.83 0.94 18.19
CA GLY A 75 -2.63 1.62 17.71
C GLY A 75 -1.96 0.99 16.49
N GLU A 76 -2.29 -0.25 16.13
CA GLU A 76 -1.71 -0.93 14.96
C GLU A 76 -2.76 -1.73 14.18
N LEU A 77 -2.76 -1.59 12.85
CA LEU A 77 -3.66 -2.32 11.95
C LEU A 77 -3.02 -3.66 11.53
N THR A 78 -3.13 -4.65 12.40
CA THR A 78 -2.73 -6.03 12.10
C THR A 78 -3.89 -6.82 11.42
N PRO A 79 -3.60 -7.92 10.69
CA PRO A 79 -4.65 -8.79 10.16
C PRO A 79 -5.64 -9.27 11.23
N ALA A 80 -5.12 -9.70 12.39
CA ALA A 80 -5.94 -10.17 13.50
C ALA A 80 -6.80 -9.05 14.10
N ALA A 81 -6.23 -7.85 14.29
CA ALA A 81 -6.99 -6.72 14.81
C ALA A 81 -8.14 -6.34 13.88
N LEU A 82 -7.86 -6.19 12.57
CA LEU A 82 -8.88 -5.82 11.59
C LEU A 82 -9.94 -6.93 11.40
N ALA A 83 -9.56 -8.20 11.49
CA ALA A 83 -10.49 -9.34 11.41
C ALA A 83 -11.43 -9.43 12.63
N SER A 84 -11.08 -8.80 13.75
CA SER A 84 -11.94 -8.75 14.93
C SER A 84 -13.07 -7.72 14.86
N PHE A 85 -13.01 -6.79 13.89
CA PHE A 85 -14.00 -5.73 13.77
C PHE A 85 -15.28 -6.24 13.11
N SER A 86 -16.42 -5.82 13.65
CA SER A 86 -17.71 -5.95 12.96
C SER A 86 -17.82 -4.95 11.79
N ALA A 87 -18.80 -5.19 10.92
CA ALA A 87 -19.10 -4.25 9.85
C ALA A 87 -19.53 -2.88 10.42
N GLU A 88 -20.20 -2.87 11.57
CA GLU A 88 -20.63 -1.69 12.30
C GLU A 88 -19.43 -0.90 12.85
N ASP A 89 -18.42 -1.58 13.42
CA ASP A 89 -17.19 -0.94 13.92
C ASP A 89 -16.44 -0.22 12.80
N MET A 90 -16.29 -0.88 11.65
CA MET A 90 -15.65 -0.29 10.47
C MET A 90 -16.46 0.90 9.92
N GLN A 91 -17.79 0.82 9.91
CA GLN A 91 -18.67 1.92 9.50
C GLN A 91 -18.59 3.10 10.46
N ALA A 92 -18.51 2.86 11.76
CA ALA A 92 -18.31 3.90 12.78
C ALA A 92 -16.99 4.66 12.57
N CYS A 93 -15.97 4.01 11.98
CA CYS A 93 -14.71 4.66 11.58
C CYS A 93 -14.84 5.52 10.30
N GLY A 94 -15.96 5.46 9.59
CA GLY A 94 -16.25 6.22 8.38
C GLY A 94 -16.06 5.44 7.06
N LEU A 95 -15.95 4.11 7.13
CA LEU A 95 -15.92 3.26 5.94
C LEU A 95 -17.32 3.01 5.40
N TYR A 96 -17.49 3.05 4.09
CA TYR A 96 -18.74 2.64 3.44
C TYR A 96 -18.72 1.14 3.12
N LYS A 97 -19.90 0.59 2.84
CA LYS A 97 -20.15 -0.86 2.71
C LYS A 97 -19.15 -1.60 1.81
N ALA A 98 -18.79 -1.05 0.64
CA ALA A 98 -17.85 -1.73 -0.26
C ALA A 98 -16.44 -1.82 0.34
N LYS A 99 -15.95 -0.78 1.01
CA LYS A 99 -14.65 -0.82 1.70
C LYS A 99 -14.67 -1.75 2.92
N VAL A 100 -15.78 -1.76 3.67
CA VAL A 100 -15.96 -2.71 4.77
C VAL A 100 -15.82 -4.14 4.27
N ARG A 101 -16.50 -4.47 3.17
CA ARG A 101 -16.41 -5.79 2.54
C ARG A 101 -14.97 -6.13 2.15
N SER A 102 -14.32 -5.28 1.35
CA SER A 102 -12.96 -5.54 0.87
C SER A 102 -11.93 -5.64 2.01
N LEU A 103 -12.04 -4.81 3.04
CA LEU A 103 -11.16 -4.86 4.19
C LEU A 103 -11.40 -6.10 5.05
N SER A 104 -12.66 -6.55 5.18
CA SER A 104 -13.00 -7.78 5.91
C SER A 104 -12.47 -9.02 5.20
N GLU A 105 -12.65 -9.10 3.87
CA GLU A 105 -12.11 -10.19 3.03
C GLU A 105 -10.58 -10.22 3.10
N LEU A 106 -9.92 -9.06 2.95
CA LEU A 106 -8.47 -8.93 3.06
C LEU A 106 -7.97 -9.33 4.45
N ALA A 107 -8.62 -8.88 5.53
CA ALA A 107 -8.25 -9.22 6.89
C ALA A 107 -8.39 -10.71 7.16
N ALA A 108 -9.49 -11.33 6.71
CA ALA A 108 -9.74 -12.75 6.86
C ALA A 108 -8.69 -13.59 6.10
N ALA A 109 -8.42 -13.29 4.84
CA ALA A 109 -7.43 -14.00 4.03
C ALA A 109 -6.00 -13.85 4.57
N ALA A 110 -5.67 -12.66 5.09
CA ALA A 110 -4.39 -12.40 5.74
C ALA A 110 -4.26 -13.14 7.08
N HIS A 111 -5.34 -13.18 7.87
CA HIS A 111 -5.36 -13.81 9.19
C HIS A 111 -5.37 -15.34 9.11
N SER A 112 -6.05 -15.91 8.12
CA SER A 112 -6.10 -17.35 7.87
C SER A 112 -4.80 -17.90 7.26
N GLY A 113 -3.94 -17.03 6.73
CA GLY A 113 -2.73 -17.41 5.99
C GLY A 113 -2.99 -17.80 4.54
N GLU A 114 -4.21 -17.57 4.01
CA GLU A 114 -4.50 -17.70 2.58
C GLU A 114 -3.62 -16.77 1.75
N ILE A 115 -3.41 -15.54 2.24
CA ILE A 115 -2.42 -14.61 1.69
C ILE A 115 -1.20 -14.56 2.62
N ASP A 116 -0.11 -15.18 2.18
CA ASP A 116 1.20 -15.07 2.82
C ASP A 116 1.94 -13.82 2.32
N PHE A 117 1.88 -12.74 3.10
CA PHE A 117 2.55 -11.48 2.76
C PHE A 117 4.08 -11.55 2.75
N VAL A 118 4.69 -12.55 3.38
CA VAL A 118 6.16 -12.76 3.33
C VAL A 118 6.53 -13.39 2.00
N ARG A 119 5.73 -14.36 1.52
CA ARG A 119 5.97 -15.04 0.26
C ARG A 119 5.59 -14.18 -0.94
N ILE A 120 4.43 -13.53 -0.91
CA ILE A 120 3.89 -12.75 -2.04
C ILE A 120 4.85 -11.64 -2.48
N ALA A 121 5.63 -11.08 -1.56
CA ALA A 121 6.63 -10.04 -1.83
C ALA A 121 7.81 -10.51 -2.72
N ARG A 122 7.89 -11.81 -3.02
CA ARG A 122 8.92 -12.43 -3.86
C ARG A 122 8.35 -13.06 -5.13
N GLU A 123 7.04 -13.00 -5.31
CA GLU A 123 6.37 -13.53 -6.49
C GLU A 123 6.43 -12.52 -7.64
N PRO A 124 6.30 -12.97 -8.91
CA PRO A 124 6.10 -12.08 -10.06
C PRO A 124 4.81 -11.28 -9.98
N ASP A 125 4.78 -10.08 -10.57
CA ASP A 125 3.64 -9.16 -10.51
C ASP A 125 2.32 -9.79 -10.98
N ASP A 126 2.33 -10.60 -12.03
CA ASP A 126 1.14 -11.29 -12.54
C ASP A 126 0.56 -12.30 -11.53
N VAL A 127 1.44 -12.98 -10.79
CA VAL A 127 1.07 -13.90 -9.71
C VAL A 127 0.51 -13.12 -8.52
N ILE A 128 1.14 -11.99 -8.14
CA ILE A 128 0.68 -11.12 -7.07
C ILE A 128 -0.71 -10.58 -7.38
N VAL A 129 -0.91 -10.02 -8.57
CA VAL A 129 -2.20 -9.47 -9.00
C VAL A 129 -3.27 -10.54 -8.91
N LYS A 130 -3.03 -11.73 -9.48
CA LYS A 130 -3.98 -12.84 -9.42
C LYS A 130 -4.35 -13.22 -7.99
N GLN A 131 -3.39 -13.28 -7.07
CA GLN A 131 -3.67 -13.61 -5.66
C GLN A 131 -4.48 -12.51 -4.95
N LEU A 132 -4.27 -11.23 -5.28
CA LEU A 132 -4.92 -10.11 -4.61
C LEU A 132 -6.28 -9.71 -5.21
N THR A 133 -6.67 -10.28 -6.35
CA THR A 133 -7.93 -9.94 -7.04
C THR A 133 -8.88 -11.13 -7.25
N ASN A 134 -8.58 -12.28 -6.64
CA ASN A 134 -9.44 -13.46 -6.71
C ASN A 134 -10.69 -13.34 -5.85
#